data_AF-A0A356DX31-F1
#
_entry.id   AF-A0A356DX31-F1
#
_cell.length_a   1.000
_cell.length_b   1.000
_cell.length_c   1.000
_cell.angle_alpha   90.00
_cell.angle_beta   90.00
_cell.angle_gamma   90.00
#
_symmetry.space_group_name_H-M   'P 1'
#
loop_
_entity.id
_entity.type
_entity.pdbx_description
1 polymer ?
#
loop_
_entity_poly.entity_id
_entity_poly.type
_entity_poly.pdbx_seq_one_letter_code
_entity_poly.pdbx_strand_id
1 'polypeptide(L)'
;MTNLAIGRLNLPDEQAWLALTGSTVMEGLVGSDYQFSPCDENTSRETVQLHLRGSQAQLRQWLNRLEAFQQQPEDLFLRLWSDDLQEYGYACIHQLNLKTLPGHLASHERGSLELDLDILRETFFFGQEVPVSLSNSSGPPLESGLKIYNHDDATIGHDNWFKVDAGNLDLKFPAFLRFQFENNFNGSDLGDFWVGSLPVKLGQPQPKLNLEAEDGSGGTLVSHSQASGGKYCRYSWSGANWQTLTSWVLGPIEVSQLVGGSVLPLLRFFNPPLSANLQVRILVYLQGNLVFEGPVTYHTSGKGYASLDPLRLPLGELPMQSYASHHQLVLQAKQTDAGEHLLELDDLLLLPQHSFVGYHALSGLSYPLKLIEDGMSANSWSLQDGMEFKSHLSFGSGLELKPDLPQYFWCFQTDTNSLAPIDRTLSVRAWYRRRWRLP
;
A
#
# COMPACT_ATOMS: atom_id res chain seq x y z
N MET A 1 3.47 36.39 0.37
CA MET A 1 2.23 36.52 -0.44
C MET A 1 1.84 35.11 -0.83
N THR A 2 0.61 34.71 -0.52
CA THR A 2 0.12 33.38 -0.85
C THR A 2 0.10 33.20 -2.36
N ASN A 3 0.82 32.21 -2.90
CA ASN A 3 0.77 31.87 -4.33
C ASN A 3 -0.21 30.71 -4.53
N LEU A 4 -1.36 31.02 -5.12
CA LEU A 4 -2.51 30.15 -5.30
C LEU A 4 -2.76 29.95 -6.79
N ALA A 5 -2.95 28.71 -7.23
CA ALA A 5 -3.32 28.40 -8.60
C ALA A 5 -4.28 27.22 -8.65
N ILE A 6 -5.07 27.13 -9.71
CA ILE A 6 -5.84 25.93 -10.05
C ILE A 6 -5.33 25.35 -11.37
N GLY A 7 -5.27 24.03 -11.47
CA GLY A 7 -4.65 23.40 -12.63
C GLY A 7 -4.62 21.88 -12.57
N ARG A 8 -3.83 21.28 -13.45
CA ARG A 8 -3.70 19.82 -13.56
C ARG A 8 -2.25 19.37 -13.41
N LEU A 9 -2.02 18.30 -12.65
CA LEU A 9 -0.67 17.77 -12.41
C LEU A 9 -0.05 17.07 -13.63
N ASN A 10 -0.88 16.56 -14.54
CA ASN A 10 -0.46 15.79 -15.72
C ASN A 10 -0.11 16.66 -16.95
N LEU A 11 -0.24 18.00 -16.84
CA LEU A 11 0.07 18.93 -17.92
C LEU A 11 1.36 19.72 -17.62
N PRO A 12 2.11 20.17 -18.65
CA PRO A 12 3.27 21.03 -18.45
C PRO A 12 2.88 22.41 -17.88
N ASP A 13 3.73 22.98 -17.02
CA ASP A 13 3.43 24.12 -16.15
C ASP A 13 2.81 25.35 -16.85
N GLU A 14 3.28 25.69 -18.05
CA GLU A 14 2.82 26.87 -18.81
C GLU A 14 1.35 26.78 -19.26
N GLN A 15 0.82 25.56 -19.38
CA GLN A 15 -0.57 25.30 -19.80
C GLN A 15 -1.42 24.74 -18.65
N ALA A 16 -0.76 24.11 -17.68
CA ALA A 16 -1.39 23.39 -16.58
C ALA A 16 -2.07 24.30 -15.55
N TRP A 17 -1.48 25.46 -15.24
CA TRP A 17 -1.86 26.24 -14.06
C TRP A 17 -2.40 27.62 -14.41
N LEU A 18 -3.52 27.98 -13.81
CA LEU A 18 -4.07 29.33 -13.75
C LEU A 18 -3.78 29.91 -12.37
N ALA A 19 -2.80 30.82 -12.31
CA ALA A 19 -2.51 31.56 -11.09
C ALA A 19 -3.68 32.49 -10.74
N LEU A 20 -4.18 32.36 -9.50
CA LEU A 20 -5.25 33.17 -8.91
C LEU A 20 -4.69 34.30 -8.05
N THR A 21 -3.44 34.18 -7.59
CA THR A 21 -2.69 35.19 -6.83
C THR A 21 -1.20 35.14 -7.26
N GLY A 22 -0.39 36.12 -6.84
CA GLY A 22 1.06 36.11 -7.05
C GLY A 22 1.55 36.79 -8.33
N SER A 23 2.78 36.48 -8.74
CA SER A 23 3.52 37.24 -9.77
C SER A 23 3.30 36.78 -11.22
N THR A 24 2.62 35.64 -11.43
CA THR A 24 2.42 35.03 -12.75
C THR A 24 0.94 34.97 -13.15
N VAL A 25 0.14 35.93 -12.67
CA VAL A 25 -1.30 35.99 -12.94
C VAL A 25 -1.57 36.46 -14.37
N MET A 26 -2.63 35.92 -14.97
CA MET A 26 -3.06 36.35 -16.31
C MET A 26 -3.53 37.82 -16.28
N GLU A 27 -3.33 38.53 -17.38
CA GLU A 27 -3.75 39.92 -17.50
C GLU A 27 -5.23 40.09 -17.16
N GLY A 28 -5.55 41.21 -16.53
CA GLY A 28 -6.91 41.55 -16.13
C GLY A 28 -7.26 41.18 -14.69
N LEU A 29 -6.41 40.47 -13.94
CA LEU A 29 -6.58 40.32 -12.50
C LEU A 29 -6.05 41.55 -11.75
N VAL A 30 -6.91 42.20 -10.98
CA VAL A 30 -6.56 43.35 -10.13
C VAL A 30 -6.23 42.91 -8.70
N GLY A 31 -6.96 41.92 -8.21
CA GLY A 31 -6.79 41.40 -6.86
C GLY A 31 -7.58 40.12 -6.66
N SER A 32 -7.26 39.43 -5.57
CA SER A 32 -7.93 38.20 -5.16
C SER A 32 -7.93 38.07 -3.65
N ASP A 33 -9.05 37.62 -3.10
CA ASP A 33 -9.24 37.39 -1.68
C ASP A 33 -9.52 35.90 -1.46
N TYR A 34 -8.68 35.24 -0.67
CA TYR A 34 -8.82 33.82 -0.37
C TYR A 34 -9.39 33.62 1.03
N GLN A 35 -10.55 32.97 1.10
CA GLN A 35 -11.24 32.65 2.34
C GLN A 35 -11.21 31.14 2.57
N PHE A 36 -10.38 30.71 3.52
CA PHE A 36 -10.33 29.33 3.97
C PHE A 36 -11.39 29.08 5.04
N SER A 37 -12.22 28.05 4.85
CA SER A 37 -13.20 27.60 5.85
C SER A 37 -13.12 26.07 5.99
N PRO A 38 -12.44 25.53 7.02
CA PRO A 38 -12.38 24.10 7.21
C PRO A 38 -13.80 23.55 7.42
N CYS A 39 -14.16 22.47 6.71
CA CYS A 39 -15.49 21.87 6.77
C CYS A 39 -15.47 20.60 7.63
N ASP A 40 -14.78 19.56 7.17
CA ASP A 40 -14.59 18.31 7.91
C ASP A 40 -13.16 17.77 7.75
N GLU A 41 -12.92 16.56 8.27
CA GLU A 41 -11.58 15.94 8.25
C GLU A 41 -11.10 15.57 6.84
N ASN A 42 -12.02 15.33 5.89
CA ASN A 42 -11.71 14.83 4.56
C ASN A 42 -11.79 15.92 3.49
N THR A 43 -12.75 16.84 3.60
CA THR A 43 -12.99 17.89 2.63
C THR A 43 -13.02 19.28 3.25
N SER A 44 -12.52 20.25 2.49
CA SER A 44 -12.51 21.67 2.83
C SER A 44 -13.26 22.46 1.78
N ARG A 45 -14.06 23.44 2.23
CA ARG A 45 -14.78 24.36 1.34
C ARG A 45 -14.16 25.73 1.42
N GLU A 46 -13.89 26.31 0.27
CA GLU A 46 -13.12 27.54 0.17
C GLU A 46 -13.76 28.45 -0.87
N THR A 47 -13.61 29.75 -0.65
CA THR A 47 -14.03 30.75 -1.63
C THR A 47 -12.83 31.61 -2.00
N VAL A 48 -12.54 31.67 -3.30
CA VAL A 48 -11.60 32.64 -3.86
C VAL A 48 -12.42 33.71 -4.57
N GLN A 49 -12.40 34.94 -4.08
CA GLN A 49 -13.01 36.07 -4.77
C GLN A 49 -11.98 36.68 -5.72
N LEU A 50 -12.30 36.79 -7.01
CA LEU A 50 -11.45 37.41 -8.03
C LEU A 50 -12.03 38.76 -8.45
N HIS A 51 -11.16 39.78 -8.44
CA HIS A 51 -11.47 41.13 -8.90
C HIS A 51 -10.80 41.35 -10.25
N LEU A 52 -11.59 41.32 -11.34
CA LEU A 52 -11.08 41.42 -12.70
C LEU A 52 -11.39 42.80 -13.31
N ARG A 53 -10.43 43.35 -14.05
CA ARG A 53 -10.57 44.58 -14.83
C ARG A 53 -9.72 44.54 -16.09
N GLY A 54 -10.33 44.77 -17.26
CA GLY A 54 -9.61 44.77 -18.52
C GLY A 54 -10.51 44.93 -19.73
N SER A 55 -9.96 44.67 -20.91
CA SER A 55 -10.72 44.56 -22.15
C SER A 55 -11.71 43.38 -22.10
N GLN A 56 -12.77 43.44 -22.91
CA GLN A 56 -13.72 42.34 -23.03
C GLN A 56 -13.04 41.01 -23.42
N ALA A 57 -11.99 41.07 -24.25
CA ALA A 57 -11.21 39.90 -24.63
C ALA A 57 -10.49 39.26 -23.43
N GLN A 58 -9.86 40.07 -22.56
CA GLN A 58 -9.19 39.60 -21.34
C GLN A 58 -10.21 38.98 -20.36
N LEU A 59 -11.34 39.64 -20.12
CA LEU A 59 -12.39 39.10 -19.23
C LEU A 59 -12.97 37.79 -19.77
N ARG A 60 -13.18 37.69 -21.09
CA ARG A 60 -13.66 36.46 -21.73
C ARG A 60 -12.63 35.33 -21.63
N GLN A 61 -11.34 35.64 -21.71
CA GLN A 61 -10.28 34.65 -21.55
C GLN A 61 -10.28 34.04 -20.14
N TRP A 62 -10.48 34.87 -19.10
CA TRP A 62 -10.68 34.40 -17.71
C TRP A 62 -11.88 33.45 -17.61
N LEU A 63 -13.06 33.89 -18.06
CA LEU A 63 -14.28 33.10 -17.98
C LEU A 63 -14.14 31.77 -18.73
N ASN A 64 -13.67 31.78 -19.97
CA ASN A 64 -13.51 30.58 -20.77
C ASN A 64 -12.60 29.55 -20.07
N ARG A 65 -11.52 29.99 -19.42
CA ARG A 65 -10.58 29.10 -18.73
C ARG A 65 -11.16 28.53 -17.44
N LEU A 66 -11.84 29.35 -16.65
CA LEU A 66 -12.52 28.92 -15.43
C LEU A 66 -13.69 27.97 -15.73
N GLU A 67 -14.51 28.28 -16.74
CA GLU A 67 -15.61 27.42 -17.19
C GLU A 67 -15.09 26.07 -17.71
N ALA A 68 -13.94 26.05 -18.41
CA ALA A 68 -13.31 24.81 -18.83
C ALA A 68 -12.90 23.91 -17.65
N PHE A 69 -12.36 24.50 -16.57
CA PHE A 69 -12.07 23.74 -15.34
C PHE A 69 -13.34 23.25 -14.64
N GLN A 70 -14.39 24.07 -14.59
CA GLN A 70 -15.67 23.67 -14.01
C GLN A 70 -16.33 22.50 -14.77
N GLN A 71 -16.20 22.48 -16.10
CA GLN A 71 -16.76 21.41 -16.95
C GLN A 71 -15.98 20.09 -16.85
N GLN A 72 -14.73 20.14 -16.42
CA GLN A 72 -13.84 18.97 -16.32
C GLN A 72 -13.06 19.00 -15.00
N PRO A 73 -13.73 18.73 -13.87
CA PRO A 73 -13.11 18.74 -12.55
C PRO A 73 -12.21 17.52 -12.30
N GLU A 74 -12.29 16.49 -13.15
CA GLU A 74 -11.38 15.35 -13.10
C GLU A 74 -9.92 15.83 -13.21
N ASP A 75 -9.06 15.33 -12.32
CA ASP A 75 -7.65 15.71 -12.19
C ASP A 75 -7.40 17.21 -11.99
N LEU A 76 -8.37 17.95 -11.43
CA LEU A 76 -8.20 19.36 -11.08
C LEU A 76 -7.63 19.47 -9.66
N PHE A 77 -6.64 20.36 -9.48
CA PHE A 77 -5.95 20.56 -8.23
C PHE A 77 -5.88 22.03 -7.87
N LEU A 78 -5.95 22.32 -6.57
CA LEU A 78 -5.52 23.56 -5.97
C LEU A 78 -4.03 23.43 -5.65
N ARG A 79 -3.22 24.38 -6.11
CA ARG A 79 -1.80 24.50 -5.77
C ARG A 79 -1.59 25.71 -4.86
N LEU A 80 -0.84 25.48 -3.79
CA LEU A 80 -0.53 26.48 -2.76
C LEU A 80 0.95 26.43 -2.40
N TRP A 81 1.63 27.58 -2.41
CA TRP A 81 2.99 27.68 -1.87
C TRP A 81 2.99 27.73 -0.35
N SER A 82 3.79 26.87 0.29
CA SER A 82 4.04 26.88 1.73
C SER A 82 5.40 27.50 2.03
N ASP A 83 5.40 28.64 2.72
CA ASP A 83 6.64 29.29 3.17
C ASP A 83 7.36 28.45 4.25
N ASP A 84 6.64 27.71 5.08
CA ASP A 84 7.27 26.88 6.13
C ASP A 84 7.97 25.65 5.55
N LEU A 85 7.38 25.03 4.52
CA LEU A 85 7.93 23.84 3.88
C LEU A 85 8.81 24.14 2.67
N GLN A 86 8.81 25.39 2.19
CA GLN A 86 9.52 25.84 0.98
C GLN A 86 9.17 24.97 -0.26
N GLU A 87 7.90 24.56 -0.37
CA GLU A 87 7.41 23.74 -1.47
C GLU A 87 5.97 24.11 -1.85
N TYR A 88 5.54 23.67 -3.03
CA TYR A 88 4.14 23.67 -3.40
C TYR A 88 3.43 22.45 -2.83
N GLY A 89 2.28 22.69 -2.21
CA GLY A 89 1.29 21.67 -1.89
C GLY A 89 0.19 21.63 -2.94
N TYR A 90 -0.36 20.44 -3.16
CA TYR A 90 -1.45 20.18 -4.10
C TYR A 90 -2.60 19.49 -3.39
N ALA A 91 -3.83 19.89 -3.68
CA ALA A 91 -5.04 19.26 -3.15
C ALA A 91 -6.07 19.06 -4.26
N CYS A 92 -6.63 17.86 -4.37
CA CYS A 92 -7.60 17.51 -5.40
C CYS A 92 -8.89 18.30 -5.20
N ILE A 93 -9.38 18.95 -6.27
CA ILE A 93 -10.64 19.69 -6.29
C ILE A 93 -11.73 18.75 -6.79
N HIS A 94 -12.72 18.47 -5.94
CA HIS A 94 -13.88 17.67 -6.32
C HIS A 94 -14.95 18.50 -7.03
N GLN A 95 -15.09 19.77 -6.65
CA GLN A 95 -16.07 20.68 -7.25
C GLN A 95 -15.51 22.10 -7.32
N LEU A 96 -15.74 22.75 -8.47
CA LEU A 96 -15.47 24.16 -8.69
C LEU A 96 -16.76 24.82 -9.20
N ASN A 97 -17.30 25.78 -8.46
CA ASN A 97 -18.47 26.54 -8.88
C ASN A 97 -18.13 28.01 -9.05
N LEU A 98 -18.51 28.58 -10.20
CA LEU A 98 -18.33 30.00 -10.49
C LEU A 98 -19.62 30.75 -10.20
N LYS A 99 -19.53 31.85 -9.44
CA LYS A 99 -20.64 32.75 -9.17
C LYS A 99 -20.28 34.17 -9.56
N THR A 100 -21.13 34.82 -10.33
CA THR A 100 -21.04 36.26 -10.58
C THR A 100 -21.72 37.02 -9.46
N LEU A 101 -21.06 38.06 -8.94
CA LEU A 101 -21.65 38.87 -7.87
C LEU A 101 -22.77 39.79 -8.40
N PRO A 102 -23.73 40.19 -7.54
CA PRO A 102 -24.81 41.10 -7.92
C PRO A 102 -24.27 42.41 -8.51
N GLY A 103 -24.94 42.93 -9.56
CA GLY A 103 -24.54 44.19 -10.21
C GLY A 103 -23.57 44.05 -11.39
N HIS A 104 -23.17 42.83 -11.75
CA HIS A 104 -22.16 42.58 -12.80
C HIS A 104 -22.49 43.20 -14.17
N LEU A 105 -23.77 43.31 -14.56
CA LEU A 105 -24.14 43.83 -15.88
C LEU A 105 -23.63 45.27 -16.09
N ALA A 106 -23.77 46.12 -15.08
CA ALA A 106 -23.36 47.52 -15.15
C ALA A 106 -21.84 47.73 -15.00
N SER A 107 -21.14 46.79 -14.36
CA SER A 107 -19.67 46.82 -14.21
C SER A 107 -18.98 46.21 -15.44
N HIS A 108 -19.59 45.21 -16.07
CA HIS A 108 -19.05 44.53 -17.24
C HIS A 108 -18.96 45.46 -18.45
N GLU A 109 -19.94 46.34 -18.66
CA GLU A 109 -19.87 47.41 -19.68
C GLU A 109 -18.71 48.38 -19.44
N ARG A 110 -18.25 48.51 -18.19
CA ARG A 110 -17.10 49.34 -17.80
C ARG A 110 -15.78 48.54 -17.73
N GLY A 111 -15.79 47.29 -18.18
CA GLY A 111 -14.63 46.40 -18.21
C GLY A 111 -14.23 45.87 -16.84
N SER A 112 -15.18 45.67 -15.91
CA SER A 112 -14.94 45.10 -14.58
C SER A 112 -15.89 43.94 -14.27
N LEU A 113 -15.34 42.88 -13.66
CA LEU A 113 -16.07 41.66 -13.30
C LEU A 113 -15.56 41.14 -11.96
N GLU A 114 -16.48 40.80 -11.07
CA GLU A 114 -16.17 40.11 -9.81
C GLU A 114 -16.76 38.70 -9.82
N LEU A 115 -15.96 37.73 -9.42
CA LEU A 115 -16.29 36.30 -9.42
C LEU A 115 -15.96 35.67 -8.08
N ASP A 116 -16.88 34.89 -7.53
CA ASP A 116 -16.58 33.94 -6.47
C ASP A 116 -16.35 32.56 -7.07
N LEU A 117 -15.23 31.94 -6.68
CA LEU A 117 -14.90 30.56 -6.99
C LEU A 117 -15.10 29.76 -5.72
N ASP A 118 -16.21 29.03 -5.65
CA ASP A 118 -16.46 28.09 -4.55
C ASP A 118 -15.82 26.74 -4.88
N ILE A 119 -14.84 26.37 -4.08
CA ILE A 119 -14.01 25.17 -4.25
C ILE A 119 -14.37 24.18 -3.13
N LEU A 120 -14.66 22.94 -3.50
CA LEU A 120 -14.67 21.79 -2.59
C LEU A 120 -13.47 20.92 -2.95
N ARG A 121 -12.55 20.72 -2.00
CA ARG A 121 -11.31 19.95 -2.21
C ARG A 121 -11.04 18.98 -1.07
N GLU A 122 -10.14 18.03 -1.30
CA GLU A 122 -9.44 17.28 -0.25
C GLU A 122 -8.88 18.24 0.80
N THR A 123 -9.05 17.97 2.10
CA THR A 123 -8.54 18.83 3.18
C THR A 123 -7.02 18.89 3.20
N PHE A 124 -6.37 17.78 2.87
CA PHE A 124 -4.92 17.67 2.87
C PHE A 124 -4.30 18.13 1.55
N PHE A 125 -3.25 18.91 1.66
CA PHE A 125 -2.27 19.09 0.59
C PHE A 125 -1.25 17.96 0.64
N PHE A 126 -0.72 17.59 -0.52
CA PHE A 126 0.47 16.75 -0.65
C PHE A 126 1.59 17.49 -1.39
N GLY A 127 2.84 17.22 -1.02
CA GLY A 127 4.02 17.85 -1.61
C GLY A 127 4.58 17.12 -2.83
N GLN A 128 5.81 17.47 -3.17
CA GLN A 128 6.55 16.79 -4.24
C GLN A 128 6.88 15.34 -3.90
N GLU A 129 7.25 14.58 -4.92
CA GLU A 129 7.66 13.19 -4.74
C GLU A 129 9.09 13.13 -4.28
N VAL A 130 9.33 12.41 -3.18
CA VAL A 130 10.68 12.23 -2.64
C VAL A 130 10.97 10.74 -2.54
N PRO A 131 12.16 10.27 -2.93
CA PRO A 131 12.54 8.87 -2.75
C PRO A 131 12.52 8.49 -1.27
N VAL A 132 12.17 7.23 -0.99
CA VAL A 132 12.25 6.65 0.36
C VAL A 132 13.43 5.71 0.41
N SER A 133 14.27 5.85 1.43
CA SER A 133 15.33 4.89 1.69
C SER A 133 14.74 3.61 2.30
N LEU A 134 14.92 2.47 1.62
CA LEU A 134 14.47 1.15 2.05
C LEU A 134 15.64 0.36 2.64
N SER A 135 15.38 -0.46 3.66
CA SER A 135 16.40 -1.34 4.24
C SER A 135 15.84 -2.73 4.54
N ASN A 136 16.72 -3.73 4.53
CA ASN A 136 16.49 -5.07 5.08
C ASN A 136 17.81 -5.55 5.73
N SER A 137 18.03 -6.85 5.90
CA SER A 137 19.28 -7.32 6.51
C SER A 137 20.52 -7.12 5.62
N SER A 138 20.35 -6.84 4.32
CA SER A 138 21.44 -6.73 3.33
C SER A 138 22.42 -5.57 3.54
N GLY A 139 22.07 -4.55 4.34
CA GLY A 139 22.95 -3.41 4.56
C GLY A 139 22.23 -2.10 4.88
N PRO A 140 22.91 -0.95 4.68
CA PRO A 140 22.35 0.35 4.99
C PRO A 140 21.16 0.70 4.09
N PRO A 141 20.32 1.69 4.46
CA PRO A 141 19.18 2.12 3.64
C PRO A 141 19.57 2.57 2.22
N LEU A 142 18.75 2.21 1.22
CA LEU A 142 18.96 2.47 -0.21
C LEU A 142 17.72 3.05 -0.89
N GLU A 143 17.92 4.00 -1.80
CA GLU A 143 16.86 4.59 -2.66
C GLU A 143 16.87 4.04 -4.10
N SER A 144 17.95 3.36 -4.47
CA SER A 144 18.17 2.81 -5.82
C SER A 144 17.39 1.53 -6.10
N GLY A 145 16.87 0.87 -5.06
CA GLY A 145 16.17 -0.40 -5.13
C GLY A 145 16.74 -1.42 -4.16
N LEU A 146 15.86 -2.23 -3.59
CA LEU A 146 16.19 -3.29 -2.65
C LEU A 146 15.70 -4.64 -3.19
N LYS A 147 16.56 -5.64 -3.18
CA LYS A 147 16.23 -7.00 -3.61
C LYS A 147 15.45 -7.71 -2.49
N ILE A 148 14.30 -8.27 -2.84
CA ILE A 148 13.41 -9.00 -1.94
C ILE A 148 13.29 -10.44 -2.45
N TYR A 149 13.63 -11.40 -1.61
CA TYR A 149 13.47 -12.82 -1.89
C TYR A 149 12.06 -13.30 -1.51
N ASN A 150 11.73 -14.53 -1.86
CA ASN A 150 10.48 -15.17 -1.46
C ASN A 150 10.64 -16.07 -0.21
N HIS A 151 11.66 -15.79 0.60
CA HIS A 151 12.02 -16.49 1.85
C HIS A 151 12.74 -15.52 2.81
N ASP A 152 12.86 -15.90 4.09
CA ASP A 152 13.53 -15.11 5.15
C ASP A 152 14.56 -15.98 5.87
N ASP A 153 15.79 -16.03 5.33
CA ASP A 153 16.86 -16.91 5.82
C ASP A 153 17.84 -16.17 6.74
N ALA A 154 18.64 -16.93 7.49
CA ALA A 154 19.75 -16.39 8.28
C ALA A 154 20.88 -15.75 7.42
N THR A 155 20.84 -15.91 6.09
CA THR A 155 21.82 -15.31 5.19
C THR A 155 21.50 -13.83 4.98
N ILE A 156 22.49 -12.96 5.17
CA ILE A 156 22.35 -11.51 5.00
C ILE A 156 21.77 -11.18 3.62
N GLY A 157 20.67 -10.42 3.60
CA GLY A 157 19.95 -9.96 2.42
C GLY A 157 18.99 -10.98 1.80
N HIS A 158 18.86 -12.17 2.37
CA HIS A 158 17.86 -13.16 2.00
C HIS A 158 16.57 -12.94 2.78
N ASP A 159 15.98 -11.76 2.58
CA ASP A 159 14.78 -11.33 3.29
C ASP A 159 13.60 -11.24 2.32
N ASN A 160 12.42 -11.67 2.77
CA ASN A 160 11.15 -11.42 2.08
C ASN A 160 10.48 -10.12 2.55
N TRP A 161 11.21 -9.31 3.32
CA TRP A 161 10.70 -8.08 3.91
C TRP A 161 11.64 -6.90 3.66
N PHE A 162 11.09 -5.70 3.82
CA PHE A 162 11.85 -4.46 3.89
C PHE A 162 11.21 -3.50 4.90
N LYS A 163 11.98 -2.49 5.29
CA LYS A 163 11.61 -1.52 6.30
C LYS A 163 11.80 -0.10 5.80
N VAL A 164 10.87 0.77 6.21
CA VAL A 164 10.98 2.23 6.13
C VAL A 164 11.10 2.80 7.53
N ASP A 165 12.15 3.59 7.77
CA ASP A 165 12.32 4.36 9.02
C ASP A 165 11.64 5.72 8.91
N ALA A 166 10.33 5.76 9.20
CA ALA A 166 9.52 6.97 9.05
C ALA A 166 9.92 8.11 10.00
N GLY A 167 10.66 7.82 11.08
CA GLY A 167 11.13 8.84 12.03
C GLY A 167 12.04 9.91 11.40
N ASN A 168 12.67 9.62 10.25
CA ASN A 168 13.49 10.59 9.52
C ASN A 168 12.71 11.35 8.43
N LEU A 169 11.43 11.02 8.21
CA LEU A 169 10.62 11.59 7.13
C LEU A 169 9.79 12.80 7.57
N ASP A 170 9.76 13.12 8.88
CA ASP A 170 9.02 14.24 9.46
C ASP A 170 7.57 14.31 8.94
N LEU A 171 6.89 13.15 9.03
CA LEU A 171 5.51 12.97 8.61
C LEU A 171 4.58 13.35 9.75
N LYS A 172 3.71 14.35 9.54
CA LYS A 172 2.64 14.69 10.50
C LYS A 172 1.34 13.90 10.26
N PHE A 173 1.17 13.41 9.03
CA PHE A 173 -0.01 12.68 8.58
C PHE A 173 0.45 11.49 7.73
N PRO A 174 -0.37 10.43 7.60
CA PRO A 174 -0.02 9.31 6.75
C PRO A 174 0.27 9.74 5.33
N ALA A 175 1.43 9.38 4.80
CA ALA A 175 1.88 9.81 3.48
C ALA A 175 1.41 8.88 2.37
N PHE A 176 1.16 9.43 1.18
CA PHE A 176 0.94 8.62 -0.01
C PHE A 176 2.27 7.97 -0.41
N LEU A 177 2.21 6.69 -0.74
CA LEU A 177 3.33 5.91 -1.24
C LEU A 177 3.18 5.63 -2.73
N ARG A 178 4.30 5.69 -3.45
CA ARG A 178 4.42 5.04 -4.76
C ARG A 178 5.47 3.95 -4.66
N PHE A 179 5.10 2.73 -5.01
CA PHE A 179 6.04 1.62 -5.14
C PHE A 179 6.30 1.31 -6.62
N GLN A 180 7.54 0.94 -6.92
CA GLN A 180 7.92 0.26 -8.14
C GLN A 180 8.43 -1.12 -7.76
N PHE A 181 7.75 -2.15 -8.25
CA PHE A 181 8.15 -3.55 -8.17
C PHE A 181 8.69 -3.98 -9.53
N GLU A 182 9.98 -4.28 -9.61
CA GLU A 182 10.61 -4.80 -10.82
C GLU A 182 10.80 -6.32 -10.68
N ASN A 183 10.34 -7.08 -11.68
CA ASN A 183 10.71 -8.49 -11.74
C ASN A 183 12.18 -8.59 -12.14
N ASN A 184 13.06 -8.82 -11.16
CA ASN A 184 14.49 -9.01 -11.40
C ASN A 184 14.90 -10.50 -11.43
N PHE A 185 13.93 -11.41 -11.48
CA PHE A 185 14.16 -12.84 -11.58
C PHE A 185 14.10 -13.31 -13.04
N ASN A 186 15.24 -13.77 -13.58
CA ASN A 186 15.32 -14.30 -14.93
C ASN A 186 14.86 -15.77 -14.98
N GLY A 187 13.54 -15.97 -14.99
CA GLY A 187 12.88 -17.27 -15.01
C GLY A 187 11.41 -17.13 -15.36
N SER A 188 10.54 -17.92 -14.72
CA SER A 188 9.09 -17.77 -14.87
C SER A 188 8.65 -16.34 -14.52
N ASP A 189 7.67 -15.86 -15.27
CA ASP A 189 7.06 -14.55 -15.02
C ASP A 189 6.47 -14.46 -13.62
N LEU A 190 6.55 -13.26 -13.04
CA LEU A 190 5.88 -12.94 -11.77
C LEU A 190 4.37 -13.15 -11.93
N GLY A 191 3.82 -14.09 -11.16
CA GLY A 191 2.38 -14.32 -11.01
C GLY A 191 1.81 -13.49 -9.86
N ASP A 192 0.84 -14.05 -9.15
CA ASP A 192 0.24 -13.36 -8.00
C ASP A 192 1.30 -13.01 -6.94
N PHE A 193 1.18 -11.84 -6.33
CA PHE A 193 2.00 -11.47 -5.18
C PHE A 193 1.25 -10.56 -4.22
N TRP A 194 1.75 -10.48 -2.99
CA TRP A 194 1.13 -9.75 -1.91
C TRP A 194 2.16 -8.95 -1.15
N VAL A 195 1.75 -7.78 -0.67
CA VAL A 195 2.54 -6.92 0.21
C VAL A 195 1.68 -6.54 1.41
N GLY A 196 2.15 -6.88 2.59
CA GLY A 196 1.48 -6.60 3.85
C GLY A 196 2.39 -5.76 4.75
N SER A 197 1.81 -4.76 5.41
CA SER A 197 2.57 -3.79 6.18
C SER A 197 2.18 -3.75 7.65
N LEU A 198 3.17 -3.52 8.51
CA LEU A 198 3.00 -3.36 9.95
C LEU A 198 3.81 -2.17 10.48
N PRO A 199 3.16 -1.11 10.98
CA PRO A 199 3.84 -0.09 11.76
C PRO A 199 4.22 -0.66 13.13
N VAL A 200 5.48 -0.51 13.51
CA VAL A 200 6.06 -1.04 14.75
C VAL A 200 6.39 0.12 15.68
N LYS A 201 6.11 -0.04 16.99
CA LYS A 201 6.43 1.00 17.99
C LYS A 201 7.94 1.25 18.04
N LEU A 202 8.34 2.51 18.25
CA LEU A 202 9.75 2.88 18.38
C LEU A 202 10.48 2.04 19.44
N GLY A 203 11.68 1.56 19.08
CA GLY A 203 12.53 0.74 19.94
C GLY A 203 12.10 -0.72 20.09
N GLN A 204 11.00 -1.14 19.45
CA GLN A 204 10.63 -2.55 19.41
C GLN A 204 11.39 -3.31 18.31
N PRO A 205 11.71 -4.59 18.52
CA PRO A 205 12.30 -5.41 17.47
C PRO A 205 11.29 -5.70 16.37
N GLN A 206 11.81 -6.08 15.20
CA GLN A 206 11.01 -6.63 14.11
C GLN A 206 10.29 -7.91 14.58
N PRO A 207 9.00 -8.08 14.27
CA PRO A 207 8.30 -9.33 14.59
C PRO A 207 8.70 -10.44 13.62
N LYS A 208 8.87 -11.66 14.13
CA LYS A 208 9.08 -12.85 13.29
C LYS A 208 7.74 -13.34 12.75
N LEU A 209 7.44 -12.99 11.50
CA LEU A 209 6.17 -13.34 10.82
C LEU A 209 6.32 -14.46 9.78
N ASN A 210 7.56 -14.84 9.44
CA ASN A 210 7.88 -16.06 8.73
C ASN A 210 8.08 -17.19 9.74
N LEU A 211 7.17 -18.16 9.73
CA LEU A 211 7.20 -19.33 10.60
C LEU A 211 7.67 -20.54 9.79
N GLU A 212 8.94 -20.87 9.95
CA GLU A 212 9.55 -22.01 9.26
C GLU A 212 8.92 -23.33 9.71
N ALA A 213 8.69 -24.26 8.79
CA ALA A 213 8.06 -25.54 9.12
C ALA A 213 8.94 -26.37 10.08
N GLU A 214 10.26 -26.24 10.02
CA GLU A 214 11.19 -26.93 10.93
C GLU A 214 11.21 -26.40 12.36
N ASP A 215 10.75 -25.17 12.56
CA ASP A 215 10.56 -24.57 13.89
C ASP A 215 9.23 -25.01 14.52
N GLY A 216 8.35 -25.63 13.72
CA GLY A 216 7.06 -26.17 14.14
C GLY A 216 7.18 -27.55 14.82
N SER A 217 6.14 -27.92 15.57
CA SER A 217 6.07 -29.26 16.18
C SER A 217 5.68 -30.35 15.18
N GLY A 218 6.18 -31.58 15.36
CA GLY A 218 5.72 -32.75 14.60
C GLY A 218 6.34 -32.87 13.20
N GLY A 219 5.91 -33.89 12.45
CA GLY A 219 6.45 -34.21 11.13
C GLY A 219 7.89 -34.72 11.13
N THR A 220 8.46 -34.86 9.94
CA THR A 220 9.87 -35.27 9.72
C THR A 220 10.59 -34.19 8.94
N LEU A 221 11.69 -33.68 9.49
CA LEU A 221 12.50 -32.65 8.84
C LEU A 221 13.34 -33.25 7.71
N VAL A 222 13.39 -32.55 6.57
CA VAL A 222 14.20 -32.91 5.41
C VAL A 222 15.01 -31.71 4.95
N SER A 223 16.34 -31.85 4.91
CA SER A 223 17.21 -30.79 4.41
C SER A 223 17.13 -30.69 2.89
N HIS A 224 16.92 -29.47 2.38
CA HIS A 224 16.91 -29.20 0.95
C HIS A 224 17.26 -27.73 0.66
N SER A 225 18.11 -27.48 -0.33
CA SER A 225 18.57 -26.12 -0.66
C SER A 225 17.53 -25.24 -1.37
N GLN A 226 16.35 -25.80 -1.66
CA GLN A 226 15.21 -25.10 -2.27
C GLN A 226 14.08 -24.89 -1.26
N ALA A 227 14.34 -25.12 0.03
CA ALA A 227 13.43 -24.80 1.11
C ALA A 227 13.99 -23.60 1.90
N SER A 228 13.11 -22.75 2.43
CA SER A 228 13.50 -21.68 3.38
C SER A 228 14.10 -22.32 4.62
N GLY A 229 15.03 -21.62 5.25
CA GLY A 229 15.85 -22.18 6.33
C GLY A 229 16.72 -23.38 5.93
N GLY A 230 16.72 -23.77 4.65
CA GLY A 230 17.40 -24.96 4.12
C GLY A 230 16.72 -26.30 4.49
N LYS A 231 15.48 -26.28 4.99
CA LYS A 231 14.73 -27.47 5.40
C LYS A 231 13.24 -27.29 5.14
N TYR A 232 12.55 -28.41 4.90
CA TYR A 232 11.09 -28.45 4.93
C TYR A 232 10.63 -29.56 5.88
N CYS A 233 9.36 -29.55 6.26
CA CYS A 233 8.78 -30.59 7.11
C CYS A 233 7.77 -31.45 6.35
N ARG A 234 7.89 -32.76 6.51
CA ARG A 234 7.00 -33.77 5.96
C ARG A 234 6.01 -34.25 7.01
N TYR A 235 4.72 -34.08 6.73
CA TYR A 235 3.63 -34.56 7.58
C TYR A 235 2.88 -35.69 6.88
N SER A 236 2.90 -36.88 7.50
CA SER A 236 2.11 -38.04 7.06
C SER A 236 0.95 -38.28 8.02
N TRP A 237 -0.23 -38.58 7.48
CA TRP A 237 -1.38 -39.02 8.28
C TRP A 237 -2.25 -40.00 7.52
N SER A 238 -3.19 -40.64 8.22
CA SER A 238 -4.18 -41.53 7.62
C SER A 238 -5.57 -41.22 8.13
N GLY A 239 -6.58 -41.62 7.34
CA GLY A 239 -7.98 -41.41 7.67
C GLY A 239 -8.51 -40.03 7.27
N ALA A 240 -9.83 -39.91 7.26
CA ALA A 240 -10.54 -38.77 6.69
C ALA A 240 -10.93 -37.67 7.70
N ASN A 241 -10.48 -37.76 8.95
CA ASN A 241 -10.75 -36.77 9.99
C ASN A 241 -9.68 -35.67 10.02
N TRP A 242 -10.00 -34.52 10.61
CA TRP A 242 -9.02 -33.47 10.87
C TRP A 242 -7.84 -33.99 11.70
N GLN A 243 -6.63 -33.74 11.23
CA GLN A 243 -5.38 -34.06 11.91
C GLN A 243 -4.60 -32.79 12.18
N THR A 244 -4.04 -32.68 13.37
CA THR A 244 -3.06 -31.65 13.69
C THR A 244 -1.73 -32.03 13.05
N LEU A 245 -1.22 -31.18 12.16
CA LEU A 245 0.06 -31.42 11.48
C LEU A 245 1.20 -30.80 12.28
N THR A 246 1.08 -29.51 12.60
CA THR A 246 2.12 -28.74 13.27
C THR A 246 1.56 -27.59 14.09
N SER A 247 2.40 -27.04 14.96
CA SER A 247 2.10 -25.87 15.75
C SER A 247 3.33 -25.00 15.98
N TRP A 248 3.11 -23.68 16.07
CA TRP A 248 4.12 -22.67 16.35
C TRP A 248 3.68 -21.81 17.53
N VAL A 249 4.64 -21.28 18.27
CA VAL A 249 4.39 -20.30 19.34
C VAL A 249 4.66 -18.90 18.80
N LEU A 250 3.63 -18.07 18.73
CA LEU A 250 3.77 -16.63 18.54
C LEU A 250 4.10 -15.98 19.88
N GLY A 251 5.26 -15.36 19.96
CA GLY A 251 5.75 -14.75 21.19
C GLY A 251 4.93 -13.51 21.61
N PRO A 252 5.10 -13.05 22.87
CA PRO A 252 4.44 -11.85 23.37
C PRO A 252 4.65 -10.61 22.50
N ILE A 253 5.81 -10.48 21.86
CA ILE A 253 6.16 -9.35 21.00
C ILE A 253 5.31 -9.39 19.72
N GLU A 254 5.34 -10.50 18.98
CA GLU A 254 4.60 -10.68 17.73
C GLU A 254 3.12 -10.45 17.96
N VAL A 255 2.57 -11.12 18.96
CA VAL A 255 1.15 -11.02 19.33
C VAL A 255 0.76 -9.58 19.66
N SER A 256 1.59 -8.87 20.44
CA SER A 256 1.29 -7.50 20.86
C SER A 256 1.41 -6.50 19.73
N GLN A 257 2.33 -6.70 18.78
CA GLN A 257 2.51 -5.82 17.65
C GLN A 257 1.38 -5.99 16.61
N LEU A 258 0.82 -7.19 16.50
CA LEU A 258 -0.31 -7.48 15.60
C LEU A 258 -1.66 -6.96 16.11
N VAL A 259 -1.70 -6.30 17.28
CA VAL A 259 -2.92 -5.68 17.81
C VAL A 259 -3.51 -4.67 16.80
N GLY A 260 -4.83 -4.63 16.72
CA GLY A 260 -5.56 -3.70 15.85
C GLY A 260 -5.59 -4.08 14.37
N GLY A 261 -4.92 -5.17 13.95
CA GLY A 261 -4.95 -5.67 12.58
C GLY A 261 -5.31 -7.15 12.48
N SER A 262 -5.43 -7.62 11.25
CA SER A 262 -5.47 -9.05 10.91
C SER A 262 -4.17 -9.46 10.23
N VAL A 263 -3.93 -10.76 10.15
CA VAL A 263 -2.88 -11.36 9.33
C VAL A 263 -3.52 -12.28 8.30
N LEU A 264 -2.97 -12.32 7.09
CA LEU A 264 -3.33 -13.29 6.06
C LEU A 264 -2.31 -14.45 6.12
N PRO A 265 -2.72 -15.65 6.57
CA PRO A 265 -1.82 -16.80 6.60
C PRO A 265 -1.61 -17.34 5.18
N LEU A 266 -0.35 -17.38 4.75
CA LEU A 266 0.09 -17.92 3.46
C LEU A 266 0.99 -19.12 3.72
N LEU A 267 0.51 -20.32 3.41
CA LEU A 267 1.30 -21.55 3.48
C LEU A 267 2.09 -21.73 2.19
N ARG A 268 3.41 -21.89 2.25
CA ARG A 268 4.21 -22.36 1.12
C ARG A 268 4.41 -23.86 1.23
N PHE A 269 4.03 -24.59 0.17
CA PHE A 269 4.32 -26.00 0.07
C PHE A 269 5.67 -26.20 -0.61
N PHE A 270 6.51 -27.06 -0.04
CA PHE A 270 7.77 -27.44 -0.67
C PHE A 270 7.49 -28.23 -1.96
N ASN A 271 6.56 -29.19 -1.89
CA ASN A 271 6.01 -29.89 -3.05
C ASN A 271 4.50 -29.65 -3.14
N PRO A 272 3.98 -29.14 -4.27
CA PRO A 272 2.56 -28.88 -4.45
C PRO A 272 1.70 -30.14 -4.24
N PRO A 273 0.72 -30.13 -3.31
CA PRO A 273 -0.17 -31.25 -3.11
C PRO A 273 -1.04 -31.53 -4.35
N LEU A 274 -1.11 -32.79 -4.77
CA LEU A 274 -1.91 -33.18 -5.94
C LEU A 274 -3.36 -33.55 -5.60
N SER A 275 -3.72 -33.64 -4.32
CA SER A 275 -5.09 -33.92 -3.92
C SER A 275 -6.00 -32.71 -4.09
N ALA A 276 -7.08 -32.88 -4.84
CA ALA A 276 -8.16 -31.89 -4.94
C ALA A 276 -9.07 -31.88 -3.69
N ASN A 277 -8.90 -32.85 -2.78
CA ASN A 277 -9.70 -33.01 -1.56
C ASN A 277 -8.95 -32.53 -0.31
N LEU A 278 -7.77 -31.94 -0.46
CA LEU A 278 -7.01 -31.37 0.65
C LEU A 278 -7.72 -30.11 1.19
N GLN A 279 -8.00 -30.15 2.49
CA GLN A 279 -8.55 -29.06 3.27
C GLN A 279 -7.55 -28.69 4.36
N VAL A 280 -7.33 -27.40 4.56
CA VAL A 280 -6.45 -26.88 5.62
C VAL A 280 -7.18 -25.82 6.43
N ARG A 281 -6.80 -25.67 7.70
CA ARG A 281 -7.28 -24.59 8.58
C ARG A 281 -6.28 -24.29 9.69
N ILE A 282 -6.36 -23.10 10.26
CA ILE A 282 -5.59 -22.70 11.44
C ILE A 282 -6.50 -22.66 12.66
N LEU A 283 -6.00 -23.18 13.78
CA LEU A 283 -6.55 -22.97 15.11
C LEU A 283 -5.63 -22.06 15.91
N VAL A 284 -6.20 -21.33 16.87
CA VAL A 284 -5.42 -20.55 17.84
C VAL A 284 -5.75 -21.02 19.24
N TYR A 285 -4.70 -21.32 20.01
CA TYR A 285 -4.78 -21.65 21.42
C TYR A 285 -4.17 -20.55 22.28
N LEU A 286 -4.81 -20.26 23.40
CA LEU A 286 -4.33 -19.35 24.43
C LEU A 286 -4.30 -20.12 25.76
N GLN A 287 -3.11 -20.23 26.36
CA GLN A 287 -2.89 -20.99 27.60
C GLN A 287 -3.46 -22.42 27.53
N GLY A 288 -3.30 -23.08 26.38
CA GLY A 288 -3.79 -24.45 26.13
C GLY A 288 -5.29 -24.57 25.82
N ASN A 289 -6.05 -23.47 25.81
CA ASN A 289 -7.47 -23.48 25.44
C ASN A 289 -7.66 -23.03 24.00
N LEU A 290 -8.48 -23.76 23.23
CA LEU A 290 -8.88 -23.36 21.89
C LEU A 290 -9.74 -22.09 21.98
N VAL A 291 -9.26 -21.01 21.39
CA VAL A 291 -9.95 -19.70 21.40
C VAL A 291 -10.38 -19.24 20.01
N PHE A 292 -9.87 -19.87 18.97
CA PHE A 292 -10.29 -19.62 17.59
C PHE A 292 -10.13 -20.87 16.74
N GLU A 293 -11.17 -21.18 15.96
CA GLU A 293 -11.12 -22.16 14.89
C GLU A 293 -11.36 -21.44 13.56
N GLY A 294 -10.37 -21.49 12.68
CA GLY A 294 -10.42 -20.86 11.38
C GLY A 294 -11.35 -21.57 10.41
N PRO A 295 -11.87 -20.84 9.41
CA PRO A 295 -12.63 -21.42 8.32
C PRO A 295 -11.79 -22.43 7.53
N VAL A 296 -12.48 -23.30 6.79
CA VAL A 296 -11.85 -24.36 6.00
C VAL A 296 -11.43 -23.80 4.65
N THR A 297 -10.16 -23.92 4.33
CA THR A 297 -9.62 -23.59 3.01
C THR A 297 -9.46 -24.85 2.18
N TYR A 298 -10.08 -24.88 1.00
CA TYR A 298 -9.89 -25.95 0.01
C TYR A 298 -8.68 -25.64 -0.85
N HIS A 299 -7.72 -26.57 -0.87
CA HIS A 299 -6.53 -26.41 -1.68
C HIS A 299 -6.80 -26.75 -3.15
N THR A 300 -6.29 -25.93 -4.06
CA THR A 300 -6.29 -26.22 -5.50
C THR A 300 -5.15 -27.18 -5.83
N SER A 301 -5.45 -28.39 -6.29
CA SER A 301 -4.45 -29.39 -6.70
C SER A 301 -3.35 -28.81 -7.59
N GLY A 302 -2.08 -29.08 -7.24
CA GLY A 302 -0.90 -28.64 -7.97
C GLY A 302 -0.44 -27.21 -7.67
N LYS A 303 -1.15 -26.47 -6.83
CA LYS A 303 -0.76 -25.11 -6.44
C LYS A 303 0.35 -25.15 -5.38
N GLY A 304 1.38 -24.31 -5.51
CA GLY A 304 2.54 -24.30 -4.60
C GLY A 304 2.29 -23.57 -3.27
N TYR A 305 1.10 -23.02 -3.06
CA TYR A 305 0.75 -22.32 -1.84
C TYR A 305 -0.74 -22.45 -1.49
N ALA A 306 -1.11 -22.13 -0.26
CA ALA A 306 -2.49 -21.91 0.13
C ALA A 306 -2.61 -20.56 0.86
N SER A 307 -3.52 -19.71 0.38
CA SER A 307 -3.97 -18.51 1.10
C SER A 307 -5.18 -18.89 1.94
N LEU A 308 -5.03 -18.80 3.26
CA LEU A 308 -6.13 -19.03 4.20
C LEU A 308 -6.92 -17.74 4.36
N ASP A 309 -8.03 -17.79 5.10
CA ASP A 309 -8.76 -16.58 5.41
C ASP A 309 -8.01 -15.70 6.42
N PRO A 310 -8.13 -14.36 6.33
CA PRO A 310 -7.55 -13.45 7.29
C PRO A 310 -7.94 -13.77 8.74
N LEU A 311 -6.94 -13.84 9.60
CA LEU A 311 -7.05 -14.12 11.02
C LEU A 311 -6.83 -12.83 11.83
N ARG A 312 -7.77 -12.49 12.70
CA ARG A 312 -7.51 -11.55 13.80
C ARG A 312 -7.14 -12.36 15.04
N LEU A 313 -5.95 -12.13 15.59
CA LEU A 313 -5.54 -12.82 16.81
C LEU A 313 -6.54 -12.50 17.95
N PRO A 314 -6.97 -13.51 18.73
CA PRO A 314 -7.93 -13.33 19.80
C PRO A 314 -7.26 -12.63 20.99
N LEU A 315 -7.22 -11.30 20.93
CA LEU A 315 -6.70 -10.42 21.97
C LEU A 315 -7.80 -9.74 22.80
N GLY A 316 -9.03 -9.71 22.29
CA GLY A 316 -10.13 -9.00 22.96
C GLY A 316 -9.80 -7.52 23.18
N GLU A 317 -10.21 -6.99 24.33
CA GLU A 317 -10.01 -5.58 24.73
C GLU A 317 -8.82 -5.42 25.70
N LEU A 318 -7.72 -6.14 25.46
CA LEU A 318 -6.52 -5.97 26.28
C LEU A 318 -6.08 -4.50 26.26
N PRO A 319 -5.81 -3.87 27.42
CA PRO A 319 -5.42 -2.46 27.49
C PRO A 319 -3.99 -2.22 27.00
N MET A 320 -3.23 -3.28 26.70
CA MET A 320 -1.85 -3.23 26.17
C MET A 320 -0.88 -2.38 27.01
N GLN A 321 -1.09 -2.33 28.33
CA GLN A 321 -0.13 -1.76 29.31
C GLN A 321 1.11 -2.65 29.50
N SER A 322 1.02 -3.90 29.06
CA SER A 322 2.11 -4.89 28.99
C SER A 322 1.92 -5.73 27.74
N TYR A 323 2.93 -6.51 27.37
CA TYR A 323 2.80 -7.45 26.25
C TYR A 323 1.67 -8.45 26.51
N ALA A 324 0.91 -8.75 25.47
CA ALA A 324 -0.03 -9.87 25.45
C ALA A 324 0.71 -11.20 25.66
N SER A 325 0.05 -12.18 26.27
CA SER A 325 0.59 -13.53 26.38
C SER A 325 0.79 -14.14 24.98
N HIS A 326 1.71 -15.09 24.88
CA HIS A 326 1.91 -15.87 23.66
C HIS A 326 0.64 -16.60 23.22
N HIS A 327 0.50 -16.81 21.92
CA HIS A 327 -0.52 -17.65 21.31
C HIS A 327 0.15 -18.84 20.63
N GLN A 328 -0.52 -19.99 20.63
CA GLN A 328 -0.09 -21.14 19.83
C GLN A 328 -0.97 -21.20 18.57
N LEU A 329 -0.33 -21.11 17.41
CA LEU A 329 -0.97 -21.38 16.12
C LEU A 329 -0.84 -22.85 15.80
N VAL A 330 -1.91 -23.49 15.36
CA VAL A 330 -1.95 -24.91 15.02
C VAL A 330 -2.49 -25.07 13.61
N LEU A 331 -1.73 -25.71 12.72
CA LEU A 331 -2.18 -26.09 11.39
C LEU A 331 -2.82 -27.47 11.44
N GLN A 332 -4.06 -27.56 10.95
CA GLN A 332 -4.73 -28.82 10.72
C GLN A 332 -4.95 -29.06 9.23
N ALA A 333 -4.90 -30.33 8.85
CA ALA A 333 -5.30 -30.78 7.52
C ALA A 333 -6.33 -31.91 7.60
N LYS A 334 -7.12 -32.01 6.55
CA LYS A 334 -8.05 -33.10 6.29
C LYS A 334 -7.99 -33.42 4.81
N GLN A 335 -7.93 -34.70 4.48
CA GLN A 335 -8.03 -35.20 3.12
C GLN A 335 -8.96 -36.40 3.13
N THR A 336 -9.87 -36.49 2.18
CA THR A 336 -10.90 -37.54 2.14
C THR A 336 -10.59 -38.65 1.14
N ASP A 337 -9.42 -38.61 0.51
CA ASP A 337 -8.95 -39.69 -0.36
C ASP A 337 -8.68 -40.96 0.45
N ALA A 338 -8.65 -42.12 -0.20
CA ALA A 338 -8.23 -43.36 0.45
C ALA A 338 -6.70 -43.43 0.56
N GLY A 339 -6.18 -43.90 1.69
CA GLY A 339 -4.76 -44.21 1.87
C GLY A 339 -4.04 -43.31 2.87
N GLU A 340 -2.71 -43.30 2.78
CA GLU A 340 -1.85 -42.38 3.51
C GLU A 340 -1.80 -41.03 2.77
N HIS A 341 -1.82 -39.95 3.53
CA HIS A 341 -1.75 -38.59 3.04
C HIS A 341 -0.41 -37.98 3.40
N LEU A 342 0.05 -37.07 2.55
CA LEU A 342 1.35 -36.43 2.66
C LEU A 342 1.20 -34.93 2.41
N LEU A 343 1.79 -34.12 3.30
CA LEU A 343 1.97 -32.70 3.09
C LEU A 343 3.42 -32.33 3.37
N GLU A 344 4.06 -31.65 2.42
CA GLU A 344 5.43 -31.16 2.56
C GLU A 344 5.36 -29.63 2.63
N LEU A 345 5.49 -29.10 3.84
CA LEU A 345 5.38 -27.68 4.13
C LEU A 345 6.77 -27.08 4.25
N ASP A 346 6.94 -25.91 3.65
CA ASP A 346 8.18 -25.14 3.69
C ASP A 346 8.09 -24.08 4.79
N ASP A 347 7.18 -23.11 4.64
CA ASP A 347 6.91 -22.11 5.68
C ASP A 347 5.43 -21.70 5.76
N LEU A 348 5.13 -20.93 6.81
CA LEU A 348 3.90 -20.16 6.97
C LEU A 348 4.28 -18.69 7.15
N LEU A 349 3.90 -17.85 6.18
CA LEU A 349 3.95 -16.39 6.35
C LEU A 349 2.65 -15.87 6.94
N LEU A 350 2.75 -15.11 8.03
CA LEU A 350 1.64 -14.33 8.59
C LEU A 350 1.68 -12.90 8.05
N LEU A 351 1.09 -12.68 6.88
CA LEU A 351 1.19 -11.39 6.19
C LEU A 351 0.30 -10.31 6.86
N PRO A 352 0.85 -9.24 7.43
CA PRO A 352 0.06 -8.20 8.09
C PRO A 352 -0.93 -7.50 7.15
N GLN A 353 -2.09 -7.12 7.68
CA GLN A 353 -3.17 -6.47 6.94
C GLN A 353 -3.48 -5.05 7.47
N HIS A 354 -2.57 -4.41 8.23
CA HIS A 354 -2.77 -3.02 8.68
C HIS A 354 -2.79 -2.06 7.49
N SER A 355 -1.88 -2.28 6.53
CA SER A 355 -1.99 -1.79 5.16
C SER A 355 -1.59 -2.95 4.26
N PHE A 356 -2.35 -3.21 3.20
CA PHE A 356 -2.16 -4.40 2.37
C PHE A 356 -2.59 -4.17 0.93
N VAL A 357 -1.80 -4.73 0.02
CA VAL A 357 -2.16 -4.87 -1.39
C VAL A 357 -1.80 -6.26 -1.87
N GLY A 358 -2.77 -6.91 -2.51
CA GLY A 358 -2.55 -8.08 -3.33
C GLY A 358 -2.61 -7.72 -4.81
N TYR A 359 -1.88 -8.46 -5.62
CA TYR A 359 -1.79 -8.28 -7.06
C TYR A 359 -2.13 -9.61 -7.72
N HIS A 360 -3.26 -9.65 -8.41
CA HIS A 360 -3.66 -10.82 -9.17
C HIS A 360 -3.14 -10.72 -10.61
N ALA A 361 -2.38 -11.70 -11.06
CA ALA A 361 -1.79 -11.72 -12.39
C ALA A 361 -2.85 -11.92 -13.48
N LEU A 362 -2.86 -11.02 -14.47
CA LEU A 362 -3.64 -11.16 -15.71
C LEU A 362 -2.80 -11.88 -16.77
N SER A 363 -1.59 -11.37 -17.00
CA SER A 363 -0.58 -11.95 -17.90
C SER A 363 0.69 -12.38 -17.17
N GLY A 364 0.84 -11.96 -15.91
CA GLY A 364 2.12 -11.95 -15.22
C GLY A 364 3.03 -10.81 -15.69
N LEU A 365 4.15 -10.62 -14.98
CA LEU A 365 5.15 -9.60 -15.28
C LEU A 365 6.49 -10.26 -15.60
N SER A 366 6.87 -10.26 -16.88
CA SER A 366 8.12 -10.86 -17.34
C SER A 366 9.35 -10.08 -16.88
N TYR A 367 10.51 -10.73 -16.83
CA TYR A 367 11.79 -10.06 -16.58
C TYR A 367 12.19 -9.16 -17.76
N PRO A 368 12.67 -7.91 -17.56
CA PRO A 368 12.83 -7.14 -16.31
C PRO A 368 11.76 -6.03 -16.18
N LEU A 369 10.49 -6.35 -16.46
CA LEU A 369 9.42 -5.37 -16.48
C LEU A 369 9.07 -4.88 -15.06
N LYS A 370 8.42 -3.72 -15.01
CA LYS A 370 8.10 -3.01 -13.76
C LYS A 370 6.59 -2.89 -13.60
N LEU A 371 6.13 -3.06 -12.37
CA LEU A 371 4.80 -2.69 -11.91
C LEU A 371 4.91 -1.48 -10.99
N ILE A 372 4.07 -0.48 -11.23
CA ILE A 372 3.93 0.72 -10.41
C ILE A 372 2.61 0.62 -9.63
N GLU A 373 2.67 0.89 -8.34
CA GLU A 373 1.52 1.13 -7.46
C GLU A 373 1.63 2.59 -6.99
N ASP A 374 0.63 3.41 -7.29
CA ASP A 374 0.60 4.81 -6.88
C ASP A 374 -0.59 5.08 -5.96
N GLY A 375 -0.31 5.23 -4.67
CA GLY A 375 -1.30 5.49 -3.64
C GLY A 375 -1.95 6.88 -3.74
N MET A 376 -1.38 7.83 -4.50
CA MET A 376 -2.03 9.13 -4.72
C MET A 376 -3.20 9.01 -5.69
N SER A 377 -2.99 8.31 -6.82
CA SER A 377 -4.02 8.09 -7.83
C SER A 377 -4.86 6.84 -7.59
N ALA A 378 -4.51 6.02 -6.60
CA ALA A 378 -5.08 4.70 -6.33
C ALA A 378 -5.03 3.75 -7.54
N ASN A 379 -4.04 3.96 -8.42
CA ASN A 379 -3.87 3.19 -9.65
C ASN A 379 -2.62 2.31 -9.60
N SER A 380 -2.67 1.24 -10.39
CA SER A 380 -1.51 0.40 -10.67
C SER A 380 -1.38 0.12 -12.15
N TRP A 381 -0.15 0.05 -12.65
CA TRP A 381 0.13 -0.22 -14.06
C TRP A 381 1.50 -0.87 -14.21
N SER A 382 1.82 -1.32 -15.41
CA SER A 382 3.12 -1.90 -15.74
C SER A 382 3.76 -1.18 -16.90
N LEU A 383 5.09 -1.21 -16.94
CA LEU A 383 5.87 -0.47 -17.91
C LEU A 383 6.73 -1.42 -18.75
N GLN A 384 6.63 -1.26 -20.07
CA GLN A 384 7.50 -1.86 -21.07
C GLN A 384 7.93 -0.78 -22.06
N ASP A 385 9.23 -0.51 -22.12
CA ASP A 385 9.82 0.50 -23.03
C ASP A 385 9.14 1.89 -22.94
N GLY A 386 8.70 2.25 -21.75
CA GLY A 386 7.99 3.51 -21.47
C GLY A 386 6.50 3.51 -21.81
N MET A 387 5.95 2.40 -22.33
CA MET A 387 4.53 2.22 -22.57
C MET A 387 3.85 1.56 -21.37
N GLU A 388 2.64 2.01 -21.07
CA GLU A 388 1.82 1.49 -19.98
C GLU A 388 0.94 0.32 -20.44
N PHE A 389 0.85 -0.72 -19.62
CA PHE A 389 -0.08 -1.83 -19.79
C PHE A 389 -0.51 -2.39 -18.42
N LYS A 390 -1.48 -3.31 -18.39
CA LYS A 390 -1.98 -3.92 -17.15
C LYS A 390 -1.56 -5.38 -17.06
N SER A 391 -0.50 -5.67 -16.30
CA SER A 391 -0.08 -7.06 -16.02
C SER A 391 -0.83 -7.69 -14.85
N HIS A 392 -1.27 -6.88 -13.89
CA HIS A 392 -1.92 -7.30 -12.64
C HIS A 392 -3.11 -6.40 -12.29
N LEU A 393 -4.10 -6.97 -11.60
CA LEU A 393 -5.15 -6.23 -10.88
C LEU A 393 -4.75 -6.12 -9.41
N SER A 394 -4.67 -4.90 -8.89
CA SER A 394 -4.46 -4.66 -7.45
C SER A 394 -5.78 -4.74 -6.68
N PHE A 395 -5.72 -5.23 -5.45
CA PHE A 395 -6.83 -5.25 -4.50
C PHE A 395 -6.29 -5.10 -3.07
N GLY A 396 -7.13 -4.66 -2.14
CA GLY A 396 -6.74 -4.43 -0.74
C GLY A 396 -7.02 -3.01 -0.29
N SER A 397 -6.41 -2.60 0.82
CA SER A 397 -6.59 -1.27 1.40
C SER A 397 -5.59 -0.23 0.89
N GLY A 398 -4.59 -0.65 0.12
CA GLY A 398 -3.48 0.21 -0.28
C GLY A 398 -2.32 0.16 0.72
N LEU A 399 -1.20 0.78 0.34
CA LEU A 399 -0.04 0.95 1.21
C LEU A 399 0.13 2.43 1.57
N GLU A 400 0.34 2.71 2.85
CA GLU A 400 0.57 4.06 3.38
C GLU A 400 1.74 4.04 4.37
N LEU A 401 2.45 5.16 4.53
CA LEU A 401 3.41 5.33 5.63
C LEU A 401 2.75 6.01 6.81
N LYS A 402 2.80 5.38 7.98
CA LYS A 402 2.35 6.01 9.22
C LYS A 402 3.39 7.01 9.76
N PRO A 403 2.93 8.13 10.34
CA PRO A 403 3.79 9.05 11.08
C PRO A 403 4.61 8.36 12.18
N ASP A 404 5.85 8.81 12.36
CA ASP A 404 6.72 8.55 13.53
C ASP A 404 7.02 7.09 13.90
N LEU A 405 6.57 6.11 13.10
CA LEU A 405 6.76 4.70 13.39
C LEU A 405 7.56 4.01 12.28
N PRO A 406 8.61 3.23 12.60
CA PRO A 406 9.19 2.33 11.63
C PRO A 406 8.12 1.38 11.11
N GLN A 407 8.12 1.14 9.81
CA GLN A 407 7.10 0.32 9.17
C GLN A 407 7.77 -0.76 8.33
N TYR A 408 7.36 -2.00 8.59
CA TYR A 408 7.87 -3.18 7.90
C TYR A 408 6.86 -3.61 6.85
N PHE A 409 7.36 -4.16 5.75
CA PHE A 409 6.58 -4.66 4.62
C PHE A 409 7.08 -6.06 4.30
N TRP A 410 6.20 -7.05 4.33
CA TRP A 410 6.49 -8.43 3.93
C TRP A 410 5.89 -8.68 2.56
N CYS A 411 6.61 -9.44 1.76
CA CYS A 411 6.23 -9.83 0.42
C CYS A 411 6.06 -11.35 0.34
N PHE A 412 5.02 -11.80 -0.36
CA PHE A 412 4.88 -13.19 -0.79
C PHE A 412 4.62 -13.23 -2.28
N GLN A 413 5.20 -14.23 -2.93
CA GLN A 413 5.51 -14.14 -4.34
C GLN A 413 5.24 -15.48 -5.03
N THR A 414 4.45 -15.49 -6.12
CA THR A 414 4.23 -16.69 -6.95
C THR A 414 4.66 -16.47 -8.40
N ASP A 415 4.81 -17.56 -9.16
CA ASP A 415 4.95 -17.52 -10.62
C ASP A 415 3.58 -17.69 -11.30
N THR A 416 3.53 -17.55 -12.63
CA THR A 416 2.29 -17.72 -13.40
C THR A 416 1.74 -19.16 -13.42
N ASN A 417 2.51 -20.15 -12.92
CA ASN A 417 2.04 -21.51 -12.68
C ASN A 417 1.50 -21.70 -11.25
N SER A 418 1.35 -20.62 -10.49
CA SER A 418 0.93 -20.63 -9.08
C SER A 418 1.86 -21.43 -8.16
N LEU A 419 3.13 -21.58 -8.53
CA LEU A 419 4.19 -22.04 -7.65
C LEU A 419 4.76 -20.85 -6.87
N ALA A 420 5.36 -21.10 -5.71
CA ALA A 420 6.03 -20.07 -4.92
C ALA A 420 7.52 -20.42 -4.74
N PRO A 421 8.36 -20.36 -5.80
CA PRO A 421 9.78 -20.71 -5.68
C PRO A 421 10.50 -19.81 -4.68
N ILE A 422 11.39 -20.38 -3.86
CA ILE A 422 12.10 -19.60 -2.83
C ILE A 422 13.11 -18.62 -3.45
N ASP A 423 13.68 -18.97 -4.60
CA ASP A 423 14.74 -18.22 -5.28
C ASP A 423 14.21 -17.03 -6.09
N ARG A 424 12.88 -16.92 -6.21
CA ARG A 424 12.23 -15.83 -6.91
C ARG A 424 12.45 -14.52 -6.18
N THR A 425 12.74 -13.48 -6.96
CA THR A 425 13.10 -12.17 -6.42
C THR A 425 12.34 -11.02 -7.09
N LEU A 426 12.17 -9.94 -6.34
CA LEU A 426 11.74 -8.63 -6.82
C LEU A 426 12.79 -7.58 -6.46
N SER A 427 12.85 -6.49 -7.21
CA SER A 427 13.50 -5.26 -6.78
C SER A 427 12.45 -4.21 -6.46
N VAL A 428 12.50 -3.63 -5.26
CA VAL A 428 11.51 -2.66 -4.78
C VAL A 428 12.14 -1.29 -4.64
N ARG A 429 11.48 -0.27 -5.19
CA ARG A 429 11.77 1.15 -4.96
C ARG A 429 10.52 1.83 -4.45
N ALA A 430 10.70 2.85 -3.63
CA ALA A 430 9.58 3.59 -3.06
C ALA A 430 9.83 5.08 -3.11
N TRP A 431 8.73 5.82 -3.23
CA TRP A 431 8.67 7.25 -3.08
C TRP A 431 7.48 7.60 -2.19
N TYR A 432 7.53 8.78 -1.57
CA TYR A 432 6.44 9.29 -0.76
C TYR A 432 6.13 10.73 -1.11
N ARG A 433 4.90 11.13 -0.77
CA ARG A 433 4.46 12.54 -0.79
C ARG A 433 3.99 12.91 0.59
N ARG A 434 4.71 13.84 1.22
CA ARG A 434 4.33 14.37 2.53
C ARG A 434 2.96 15.02 2.42
N ARG A 435 2.10 14.74 3.40
CA ARG A 435 0.80 15.43 3.54
C ARG A 435 0.84 16.46 4.64
N TRP A 436 0.11 17.55 4.43
CA TRP A 436 -0.07 18.63 5.40
C TRP A 436 -1.43 19.29 5.19
N ARG A 437 -1.89 20.07 6.16
CA ARG A 437 -3.12 20.86 6.05
C ARG A 437 -2.86 22.26 6.57
N LEU A 438 -3.70 23.20 6.17
CA LEU A 438 -3.68 24.55 6.73
C LEU A 438 -4.08 24.52 8.22
N PRO A 439 -3.53 25.44 9.03
CA PRO A 439 -3.76 25.49 10.48
C PRO A 439 -5.22 25.72 10.87
#